data_AF-A0A4S1EV20-F1
#
_entry.id   AF-A0A4S1EV20-F1
#
_cell.length_a   1.000
_cell.length_b   1.000
_cell.length_c   1.000
_cell.angle_alpha   90.00
_cell.angle_beta   90.00
_cell.angle_gamma   90.00
#
_symmetry.space_group_name_H-M   'P 1'
#
loop_
_entity.id
_entity.type
_entity.pdbx_description
1 polymer ?
#
loop_
_entity_poly.entity_id
_entity_poly.type
_entity_poly.pdbx_seq_one_letter_code
_entity_poly.pdbx_strand_id
1 'polypeptide(L)'
;PFADEITELLKKHGGGSMKLGLDRCSHLQALALEKRGCEVKDCQGEILAVRAVKTPEEVKCLMASMAGAEAAVAAVREAIKPGVSENDLFASMYHEVIRQAGEF
;
A
#
# COMPACT_ATOMS: atom_id res chain seq x y z
N PRO A 1 -0.39 -23.58 -11.34
CA PRO A 1 -1.49 -22.59 -11.46
C PRO A 1 -0.96 -21.15 -11.57
N PHE A 2 -0.51 -20.51 -10.47
CA PHE A 2 -0.08 -19.11 -10.46
C PHE A 2 0.88 -18.75 -11.61
N ALA A 3 2.04 -19.41 -11.69
CA ALA A 3 3.04 -19.04 -12.67
C ALA A 3 2.59 -19.35 -14.11
N ASP A 4 1.77 -20.39 -14.32
CA ASP A 4 1.17 -20.68 -15.63
C ASP A 4 0.23 -19.56 -16.05
N GLU A 5 -0.67 -19.14 -15.17
CA GLU A 5 -1.66 -18.08 -15.41
C GLU A 5 -0.98 -16.74 -15.72
N ILE A 6 0.02 -16.36 -14.93
CA ILE A 6 0.78 -15.13 -15.14
C ILE A 6 1.56 -15.18 -16.46
N THR A 7 2.23 -16.30 -16.77
CA THR A 7 2.95 -16.47 -18.03
C THR A 7 2.00 -16.39 -19.23
N GLU A 8 0.81 -16.99 -19.17
CA GLU A 8 -0.17 -16.88 -20.25
C GLU A 8 -0.69 -15.45 -20.43
N LEU A 9 -0.88 -14.70 -19.35
CA LEU A 9 -1.21 -13.27 -19.43
C LEU A 9 -0.09 -12.46 -20.07
N LEU A 10 1.18 -12.73 -19.72
CA LEU A 10 2.36 -12.09 -20.33
C LEU A 10 2.47 -12.40 -21.82
N LYS A 11 2.26 -13.65 -22.24
CA LYS A 11 2.27 -14.01 -23.67
C LYS A 11 1.18 -13.29 -24.44
N LYS A 12 -0.02 -13.17 -23.85
CA LYS A 12 -1.18 -12.56 -24.49
C LYS A 12 -1.11 -11.03 -24.54
N HIS A 13 -0.61 -10.39 -23.49
CA HIS A 13 -0.70 -8.93 -23.29
C HIS A 13 0.66 -8.22 -23.21
N GLY A 14 1.76 -8.93 -23.06
CA GLY A 14 3.11 -8.38 -22.86
C GLY A 14 3.83 -7.93 -24.13
N GLY A 15 3.18 -7.96 -25.30
CA GLY A 15 3.76 -7.47 -26.56
C GLY A 15 5.04 -8.21 -26.98
N GLY A 16 5.15 -9.50 -26.65
CA GLY A 16 6.35 -10.31 -26.89
C GLY A 16 7.44 -10.21 -25.82
N SER A 17 7.28 -9.35 -24.81
CA SER A 17 8.17 -9.28 -23.64
C SER A 17 7.82 -10.34 -22.61
N MET A 18 8.85 -11.00 -22.07
CA MET A 18 8.73 -11.89 -20.92
C MET A 18 9.27 -11.27 -19.63
N LYS A 19 9.56 -9.96 -19.63
CA LYS A 19 10.02 -9.21 -18.45
C LYS A 19 8.85 -8.96 -17.50
N LEU A 20 9.03 -9.30 -16.23
CA LEU A 20 8.02 -9.13 -15.19
C LEU A 20 8.64 -8.54 -13.93
N GLY A 21 8.15 -7.37 -13.51
CA GLY A 21 8.48 -6.80 -12.21
C GLY A 21 7.65 -7.44 -11.10
N LEU A 22 8.27 -7.78 -9.97
CA LEU A 22 7.62 -8.21 -8.73
C LEU A 22 8.15 -7.35 -7.57
N ASP A 23 7.27 -6.80 -6.75
CA ASP A 23 7.63 -6.00 -5.58
C ASP A 23 7.66 -6.85 -4.29
N ARG A 24 6.54 -7.48 -3.94
CA ARG A 24 6.44 -8.46 -2.85
C ARG A 24 5.99 -9.80 -3.40
N CYS A 25 6.93 -10.74 -3.45
CA CYS A 25 6.65 -12.13 -3.78
C CYS A 25 7.50 -13.09 -2.94
N SER A 26 7.04 -14.34 -2.80
CA SER A 26 7.89 -15.38 -2.23
C SER A 26 8.94 -15.83 -3.25
N HIS A 27 10.10 -16.26 -2.76
CA HIS A 27 11.17 -16.82 -3.59
C HIS A 27 10.66 -17.97 -4.50
N LEU A 28 9.75 -18.82 -3.99
CA LEU A 28 9.18 -19.93 -4.76
C LEU A 28 8.33 -19.47 -5.95
N GLN A 29 7.61 -18.35 -5.81
CA GLN A 29 6.84 -17.77 -6.91
C GLN A 29 7.74 -17.21 -8.01
N ALA A 30 8.82 -16.50 -7.64
CA ALA A 30 9.80 -16.01 -8.58
C ALA A 30 10.45 -17.16 -9.38
N LEU A 31 10.94 -18.20 -8.70
CA LEU A 31 11.50 -19.38 -9.35
C LEU A 31 10.51 -20.09 -10.27
N ALA A 32 9.23 -20.15 -9.88
CA ALA A 32 8.20 -20.78 -10.70
C ALA A 32 7.95 -20.02 -12.02
N LEU A 33 8.05 -18.69 -11.98
CA LEU A 33 7.94 -17.82 -13.16
C LEU A 33 9.18 -17.92 -14.05
N GLU A 34 10.38 -17.92 -13.46
CA GLU A 34 11.64 -18.09 -14.21
C GLU A 34 11.69 -19.44 -14.94
N LYS A 35 11.20 -20.52 -14.31
CA LYS A 35 11.06 -21.84 -14.95
C LYS A 35 10.16 -21.83 -16.20
N ARG A 36 9.31 -20.81 -16.35
CA ARG A 36 8.43 -20.61 -17.51
C ARG A 36 8.97 -19.58 -18.51
N GLY A 37 10.21 -19.16 -18.32
CA GLY A 37 10.90 -18.24 -19.22
C GLY A 37 10.63 -16.76 -18.94
N CYS A 38 10.03 -16.41 -17.80
CA CYS A 38 9.92 -15.01 -17.40
C CYS A 38 11.28 -14.47 -16.91
N GLU A 39 11.62 -13.24 -17.29
CA GLU A 39 12.72 -12.47 -16.72
C GLU A 39 12.16 -11.67 -15.53
N VAL A 40 12.25 -12.26 -14.34
CA VAL A 40 11.73 -11.67 -13.11
C VAL A 40 12.70 -10.63 -12.56
N LYS A 41 12.20 -9.45 -12.20
CA LYS A 41 12.98 -8.37 -11.59
C LYS A 41 12.28 -7.83 -10.36
N ASP A 42 13.07 -7.44 -9.35
CA ASP A 42 12.56 -6.53 -8.34
C ASP A 42 12.14 -5.22 -9.02
N CYS A 43 10.93 -4.74 -8.70
CA CYS A 43 10.43 -3.46 -9.21
C CYS A 43 10.01 -2.51 -8.09
N GLN A 44 10.40 -2.79 -6.84
CA GLN A 44 9.94 -2.02 -5.70
C GLN A 44 10.46 -0.57 -5.77
N GLY A 45 11.71 -0.39 -6.18
CA GLY A 45 12.31 0.94 -6.35
C GLY A 45 11.57 1.81 -7.37
N GLU A 46 11.25 1.25 -8.53
CA GLU A 46 10.54 1.92 -9.63
C GLU A 46 9.11 2.29 -9.23
N ILE A 47 8.40 1.36 -8.57
CA ILE A 47 7.05 1.62 -8.06
C ILE A 47 7.09 2.78 -7.05
N LEU A 48 8.05 2.78 -6.12
CA LEU A 48 8.19 3.85 -5.12
C LEU A 48 8.57 5.19 -5.77
N ALA A 49 9.45 5.19 -6.76
CA ALA A 49 9.85 6.39 -7.49
C ALA A 49 8.66 7.04 -8.22
N VAL A 50 7.82 6.23 -8.89
CA VAL A 50 6.60 6.73 -9.55
C VAL A 50 5.60 7.22 -8.51
N ARG A 51 5.38 6.46 -7.42
CA ARG A 51 4.44 6.83 -6.35
C ARG A 51 4.85 8.09 -5.58
N ALA A 52 6.13 8.49 -5.63
CA ALA A 52 6.61 9.71 -5.00
C ALA A 52 6.04 10.98 -5.68
N VAL A 53 5.74 10.91 -6.98
CA VAL A 53 5.13 12.02 -7.73
C VAL A 53 3.62 11.84 -7.73
N LYS A 54 2.91 12.78 -7.08
CA LYS A 54 1.44 12.72 -6.94
C LYS A 54 0.72 13.42 -8.07
N THR A 55 -0.39 12.83 -8.53
CA THR A 55 -1.33 13.53 -9.41
C THR A 55 -2.10 14.60 -8.63
N PRO A 56 -2.69 15.61 -9.32
CA PRO A 56 -3.55 16.59 -8.66
C PRO A 56 -4.72 15.96 -7.88
N GLU A 57 -5.25 14.84 -8.36
CA GLU A 57 -6.33 14.09 -7.74
C GLU A 57 -5.86 13.37 -6.47
N GLU A 58 -4.68 12.73 -6.50
CA GLU A 58 -4.07 12.15 -5.30
C GLU A 58 -3.79 13.20 -4.23
N VAL A 59 -3.33 14.40 -4.60
CA VAL A 59 -3.12 15.50 -3.64
C VAL A 59 -4.43 15.92 -2.98
N LYS A 60 -5.55 15.95 -3.71
CA LYS A 60 -6.87 16.22 -3.11
C LYS A 60 -7.26 15.14 -2.09
N CYS A 61 -7.02 13.86 -2.40
CA CYS A 61 -7.25 12.77 -1.47
C CYS A 61 -6.34 12.88 -0.23
N LEU A 62 -5.06 13.24 -0.40
CA LEU A 62 -4.13 13.44 0.71
C LEU A 62 -4.55 14.59 1.62
N MET A 63 -5.06 15.70 1.07
CA MET A 63 -5.59 16.81 1.87
C MET A 63 -6.81 16.38 2.70
N ALA A 64 -7.72 15.60 2.12
CA ALA A 64 -8.87 15.06 2.84
C ALA A 64 -8.43 14.07 3.96
N SER A 65 -7.48 13.19 3.66
CA SER A 65 -6.90 12.26 4.64
C SER A 65 -6.20 13.00 5.78
N MET A 66 -5.46 14.08 5.48
CA MET A 66 -4.79 14.91 6.49
C MET A 66 -5.80 15.56 7.45
N ALA A 67 -6.91 16.09 6.94
CA ALA A 67 -7.96 16.66 7.79
C ALA A 67 -8.53 15.63 8.78
N GLY A 68 -8.69 14.37 8.35
CA GLY A 68 -9.08 13.26 9.22
C GLY A 68 -8.03 12.94 10.29
N ALA A 69 -6.75 12.91 9.91
CA ALA A 69 -5.64 12.70 10.85
C ALA A 69 -5.52 13.84 11.87
N GLU A 70 -5.70 15.10 11.45
CA GLU A 70 -5.72 16.26 12.35
C GLU A 70 -6.87 16.18 13.36
N ALA A 71 -8.05 15.74 12.93
CA ALA A 71 -9.19 15.51 13.82
C ALA A 71 -8.89 14.40 14.85
N ALA A 72 -8.25 13.31 14.44
CA ALA A 72 -7.82 12.22 15.34
C ALA A 72 -6.83 12.72 16.40
N VAL A 73 -5.85 13.53 16.00
CA VAL A 73 -4.90 14.14 16.93
C VAL A 73 -5.60 15.12 17.89
N ALA A 74 -6.56 15.90 17.41
CA ALA A 74 -7.35 16.80 18.25
C ALA A 74 -8.16 16.03 19.30
N ALA A 75 -8.82 14.93 18.91
CA ALA A 75 -9.58 14.08 19.82
C ALA A 75 -8.69 13.47 20.92
N VAL A 76 -7.49 12.99 20.56
CA VAL A 76 -6.50 12.54 21.56
C VAL A 76 -6.14 13.67 22.52
N ARG A 77 -5.84 14.86 21.98
CA ARG A 77 -5.44 16.02 22.80
C ARG A 77 -6.52 16.41 23.81
N GLU A 78 -7.79 16.35 23.43
CA GLU A 78 -8.92 16.61 24.32
C GLU A 78 -9.11 15.51 25.38
N ALA A 79 -8.76 14.27 25.06
CA ALA A 79 -8.87 13.13 25.97
C ALA A 79 -7.76 13.07 27.03
N ILE A 80 -6.64 13.78 26.85
CA ILE A 80 -5.51 13.78 27.79
C ILE A 80 -5.93 14.39 29.14
N LYS A 81 -5.88 13.56 30.18
CA LYS A 81 -6.07 13.95 31.58
C LYS A 81 -5.35 12.95 32.50
N PRO A 82 -4.96 13.36 33.73
CA PRO A 82 -4.35 12.44 34.69
C PRO A 82 -5.20 11.20 34.91
N GLY A 83 -4.57 10.03 34.90
CA GLY A 83 -5.23 8.73 35.12
C GLY A 83 -5.78 8.04 33.87
N VAL A 84 -5.72 8.66 32.67
CA VAL A 84 -6.00 7.97 31.40
C VAL A 84 -4.75 7.24 30.92
N SER A 85 -4.92 5.99 30.47
CA SER A 85 -3.80 5.19 29.96
C SER A 85 -3.45 5.56 28.52
N GLU A 86 -2.22 5.28 28.10
CA GLU A 86 -1.79 5.47 26.71
C GLU A 86 -2.62 4.62 25.73
N ASN A 87 -3.03 3.41 26.13
CA ASN A 87 -3.89 2.55 25.32
C ASN A 87 -5.29 3.16 25.11
N ASP A 88 -5.85 3.83 26.11
CA ASP A 88 -7.17 4.50 25.98
C ASP A 88 -7.08 5.73 25.07
N LEU A 89 -5.96 6.46 25.13
CA LEU A 89 -5.68 7.55 24.19
C LEU A 89 -5.51 7.02 22.77
N PHE A 90 -4.79 5.91 22.59
CA PHE A 90 -4.64 5.27 21.28
C PHE A 90 -5.99 4.75 20.73
N ALA A 91 -6.83 4.16 21.59
CA ALA A 91 -8.17 3.74 21.21
C ALA A 91 -9.05 4.93 20.77
N SER A 92 -8.91 6.08 21.43
CA SER A 92 -9.60 7.33 21.04
C SER A 92 -9.13 7.84 19.68
N MET A 93 -7.82 7.78 19.41
CA MET A 93 -7.25 8.09 18.10
C MET A 93 -7.84 7.19 17.01
N TYR A 94 -7.79 5.87 17.22
CA TYR A 94 -8.24 4.89 16.23
C TYR A 94 -9.75 5.00 15.97
N HIS A 95 -10.55 5.23 17.03
CA HIS A 95 -11.98 5.51 16.88
C HIS A 95 -12.21 6.70 15.94
N GLU A 96 -11.48 7.80 16.14
CA GLU A 96 -11.63 9.00 15.31
C GLU A 96 -11.14 8.76 13.87
N VAL A 97 -10.03 8.04 13.68
CA VAL A 97 -9.56 7.64 12.34
C VAL A 97 -10.63 6.85 11.59
N ILE A 98 -11.22 5.82 12.21
CA ILE A 98 -12.28 5.02 11.57
C ILE A 98 -13.55 5.84 11.34
N ARG A 99 -13.91 6.73 12.26
CA ARG A 99 -15.05 7.65 12.10
C ARG A 99 -14.88 8.58 10.89
N GLN A 100 -13.64 8.93 10.56
CA GLN A 100 -13.25 9.72 9.39
C GLN A 100 -13.05 8.86 8.13
N ALA A 101 -13.47 7.59 8.15
CA ALA A 101 -13.31 6.60 7.08
C ALA A 101 -11.84 6.23 6.76
N GLY A 102 -10.93 6.40 7.72
CA GLY A 102 -9.60 5.82 7.68
C GLY A 102 -9.62 4.30 7.84
N GLU A 103 -8.45 3.67 7.65
CA GLU A 103 -8.33 2.20 7.61
C GLU A 103 -7.74 1.61 8.90
N PHE A 104 -6.69 2.24 9.44
CA PHE A 104 -5.88 1.77 10.57
C PHE A 104 -5.23 2.91 11.35
#